data_AF-A0A450UK57-F1
#
_entry.id   AF-A0A450UK57-F1
#
_cell.length_a   1.000
_cell.length_b   1.000
_cell.length_c   1.000
_cell.angle_alpha   90.00
_cell.angle_beta   90.00
_cell.angle_gamma   90.00
#
_symmetry.space_group_name_H-M   'P 1'
#
loop_
_entity.id
_entity.type
_entity.pdbx_description
1 polymer ?
#
loop_
_entity_poly.entity_id
_entity_poly.type
_entity_poly.pdbx_seq_one_letter_code
_entity_poly.pdbx_strand_id
1 'polypeptide(L)' 'MIEVTAVKPRSEYRLLVTFSNGEDKHFDMRPYLHYPVFQKLENPGFFALASVDYGTVTWPGDIDIAPETLFIKGTPA' A
#
# COMPACT_ATOMS: atom_id res chain seq x y z
N MET A 1 5.23 -8.28 15.50
CA MET A 1 5.28 -8.08 14.04
C MET A 1 4.05 -7.26 13.68
N ILE A 2 4.19 -6.19 12.89
CA ILE A 2 3.04 -5.41 12.44
C ILE A 2 2.58 -6.00 11.12
N GLU A 3 1.28 -6.26 10.98
CA GLU A 3 0.69 -6.83 9.77
C GLU A 3 -0.37 -5.88 9.25
N VAL A 4 -0.58 -5.88 7.93
CA VAL A 4 -1.70 -5.18 7.30
C VAL A 4 -2.93 -6.07 7.38
N THR A 5 -4.03 -5.51 7.87
CA THR A 5 -5.33 -6.21 8.00
C THR A 5 -6.36 -5.70 7.01
N ALA A 6 -6.23 -4.45 6.55
CA ALA A 6 -7.05 -3.91 5.48
C ALA A 6 -6.30 -2.85 4.68
N VAL A 7 -6.67 -2.70 3.41
CA VAL A 7 -6.20 -1.61 2.55
C VAL A 7 -7.36 -1.04 1.74
N LYS A 8 -7.37 0.29 1.58
CA LYS A 8 -8.30 1.00 0.71
C LYS A 8 -7.51 1.94 -0.20
N PRO A 9 -7.43 1.67 -1.52
CA PRO A 9 -6.85 2.62 -2.44
C PRO A 9 -7.73 3.87 -2.55
N ARG A 10 -7.08 5.04 -2.68
CA ARG A 10 -7.67 6.37 -2.78
C ARG A 10 -7.13 7.08 -4.02
N SER A 11 -7.73 8.23 -4.33
CA SER A 11 -7.25 9.13 -5.39
C SER A 11 -5.80 9.55 -5.15
N GLU A 12 -5.12 9.96 -6.23
CA GLU A 12 -3.74 10.44 -6.20
C GLU A 12 -2.73 9.41 -5.66
N TYR A 13 -2.96 8.12 -5.95
CA TYR A 13 -2.07 7.02 -5.55
C TYR A 13 -1.83 6.95 -4.03
N ARG A 14 -2.87 7.25 -3.25
CA ARG A 14 -2.81 7.09 -1.79
C ARG A 14 -3.46 5.78 -1.35
N LEU A 15 -2.95 5.22 -0.27
CA LEU A 15 -3.53 4.07 0.41
C LEU A 15 -3.97 4.51 1.80
N LEU A 16 -5.12 4.03 2.25
CA LEU A 16 -5.47 3.96 3.65
C LEU A 16 -5.24 2.51 4.10
N VAL A 17 -4.31 2.31 5.02
CA VAL A 17 -3.85 1.00 5.48
C VAL A 17 -4.21 0.84 6.95
N THR A 18 -4.89 -0.24 7.30
CA THR A 18 -5.19 -0.64 8.68
C THR A 18 -4.21 -1.71 9.10
N PHE A 19 -3.65 -1.57 10.30
CA PHE A 19 -2.68 -2.51 10.85
C PHE A 19 -3.26 -3.36 11.97
N SER A 20 -2.59 -4.47 12.27
CA SER A 20 -2.98 -5.43 13.32
C SER A 20 -2.97 -4.84 14.75
N ASN A 21 -2.32 -3.70 14.96
CA ASN A 21 -2.34 -2.97 16.23
C ASN A 21 -3.53 -1.99 16.35
N GLY A 22 -4.40 -1.93 15.35
CA GLY A 22 -5.57 -1.04 15.31
C GLY A 22 -5.28 0.38 14.80
N GLU A 23 -4.04 0.70 14.42
CA GLU A 23 -3.72 1.98 13.78
C GLU A 23 -4.11 1.98 12.29
N ASP A 24 -4.58 3.13 11.83
CA ASP A 24 -4.77 3.44 10.43
C ASP A 24 -3.72 4.46 9.97
N LYS A 25 -3.14 4.26 8.78
CA LYS A 25 -2.22 5.22 8.17
C LYS A 25 -2.55 5.52 6.72
N HIS A 26 -2.29 6.76 6.33
CA HIS A 26 -2.19 7.17 4.94
C HIS A 26 -0.78 6.89 4.41
N PHE A 27 -0.69 6.27 3.24
CA PHE A 27 0.57 6.04 2.55
C PHE A 27 0.50 6.64 1.14
N ASP A 28 1.51 7.44 0.77
CA ASP A 28 1.62 8.05 -0.56
C ASP A 28 2.55 7.22 -1.44
N MET A 29 2.00 6.66 -2.52
CA MET A 29 2.77 5.82 -3.45
C MET A 29 3.52 6.62 -4.51
N ARG A 30 3.20 7.90 -4.72
CA ARG A 30 3.82 8.72 -5.77
C ARG A 30 5.35 8.75 -5.71
N PRO A 31 6.00 8.85 -4.53
CA PRO A 31 7.45 8.80 -4.45
C PRO A 31 8.06 7.48 -4.92
N TYR A 32 7.27 6.40 -5.02
CA TYR A 32 7.73 5.05 -5.35
C TYR A 32 7.44 4.63 -6.79
N LEU A 33 6.50 5.30 -7.48
CA LEU A 33 6.06 4.91 -8.83
C LEU A 33 7.20 4.89 -9.86
N HIS A 34 8.26 5.66 -9.63
CA HIS A 34 9.45 5.68 -10.49
C HIS A 34 10.29 4.40 -10.44
N TYR A 35 10.10 3.53 -9.44
CA TYR A 35 10.82 2.26 -9.38
C TYR A 35 10.23 1.27 -10.39
N PRO A 36 11.05 0.53 -11.15
CA PRO A 36 10.57 -0.39 -12.19
C PRO A 36 9.53 -1.42 -11.72
N VAL A 37 9.64 -1.88 -10.47
CA VAL A 37 8.68 -2.82 -9.87
C VAL A 37 7.28 -2.22 -9.68
N PHE A 38 7.19 -0.91 -9.46
CA PHE A 38 5.94 -0.20 -9.20
C PHE A 38 5.39 0.52 -10.44
N GLN A 39 6.05 0.45 -11.59
CA GLN A 39 5.64 1.17 -12.79
C GLN A 39 4.20 0.83 -13.24
N LYS A 40 3.76 -0.41 -13.05
CA LYS A 40 2.36 -0.82 -13.34
C LYS A 40 1.33 -0.06 -12.51
N LEU A 41 1.73 0.41 -11.32
CA LEU A 41 0.88 1.15 -10.40
C LEU A 41 0.63 2.60 -10.86
N GLU A 42 1.36 3.10 -11.88
CA GLU A 42 1.04 4.38 -12.54
C GLU A 42 -0.29 4.32 -13.30
N ASN A 43 -0.83 3.14 -13.56
CA ASN A 43 -2.19 3.00 -14.07
C ASN A 43 -3.17 3.04 -12.89
N PRO A 44 -4.08 4.04 -12.80
CA PRO A 44 -5.02 4.14 -11.68
C PRO A 44 -5.94 2.93 -11.52
N GLY A 45 -6.33 2.29 -12.63
CA GLY A 45 -7.17 1.10 -12.61
C GLY A 45 -6.42 -0.11 -12.04
N PHE A 46 -5.13 -0.24 -12.36
CA PHE A 46 -4.27 -1.27 -11.78
C PHE A 46 -3.96 -0.98 -10.30
N PHE A 47 -3.69 0.28 -9.96
CA PHE A 47 -3.47 0.72 -8.57
C PHE A 47 -4.68 0.41 -7.67
N ALA A 48 -5.90 0.56 -8.19
CA ALA A 48 -7.13 0.26 -7.48
C ALA A 48 -7.31 -1.23 -7.14
N LEU A 49 -6.48 -2.12 -7.70
CA LEU A 49 -6.46 -3.55 -7.38
C LEU A 49 -5.65 -3.88 -6.12
N ALA A 50 -5.23 -2.86 -5.35
CA ALA A 50 -4.55 -3.06 -4.07
C ALA A 50 -5.39 -3.97 -3.16
N SER A 51 -4.76 -5.01 -2.63
CA SER A 51 -5.39 -5.98 -1.73
C SER A 51 -4.45 -6.35 -0.59
N VAL A 52 -4.95 -7.08 0.40
CA VAL A 52 -4.12 -7.62 1.47
C VAL A 52 -3.89 -9.09 1.20
N ASP A 53 -2.63 -9.51 1.15
CA ASP A 53 -2.23 -10.91 1.08
C ASP A 53 -0.96 -11.12 1.92
N TYR A 54 -0.83 -12.30 2.55
CA TYR A 54 0.28 -12.63 3.47
C TYR A 54 0.61 -11.55 4.52
N GLY A 55 -0.39 -10.82 5.01
CA GLY A 55 -0.23 -9.77 6.01
C GLY A 55 0.38 -8.47 5.48
N THR A 56 0.38 -8.26 4.16
CA THR A 56 0.93 -7.06 3.52
C THR A 56 0.06 -6.52 2.39
N VAL A 57 0.33 -5.31 1.89
CA VAL A 57 -0.36 -4.77 0.71
C VAL A 57 0.28 -5.34 -0.56
N THR A 58 -0.56 -5.89 -1.43
CA THR A 58 -0.16 -6.51 -2.69
C THR A 58 -1.02 -6.02 -3.87
N TRP A 59 -0.47 -6.17 -5.07
CA TRP A 59 -1.15 -6.00 -6.36
C TRP A 59 -0.88 -7.22 -7.24
N PRO A 60 -1.69 -7.44 -8.31
CA PRO A 60 -1.43 -8.51 -9.25
C PRO A 60 -0.02 -8.50 -9.84
N GLY A 61 0.57 -9.68 -10.04
CA GLY A 61 1.90 -9.82 -10.63
C GLY A 61 3.05 -9.56 -9.67
N ASP A 62 2.93 -10.08 -8.45
CA ASP A 62 3.99 -10.15 -7.43
C ASP A 62 4.56 -8.79 -7.02
N ILE A 63 3.68 -7.78 -6.94
CA ILE A 63 4.03 -6.45 -6.45
C ILE A 63 3.51 -6.32 -5.02
N ASP A 64 4.40 -6.08 -4.07
CA ASP A 64 4.06 -5.88 -2.67
C ASP A 64 4.85 -4.72 -2.05
N ILE A 65 4.38 -4.26 -0.89
CA ILE A 65 5.14 -3.35 -0.02
C ILE A 65 5.07 -3.86 1.39
N ALA A 66 6.23 -4.20 1.96
CA ALA A 66 6.34 -4.70 3.32
C ALA A 66 5.58 -3.85 4.37
N PRO A 67 4.93 -4.46 5.37
CA PRO A 67 4.13 -3.75 6.38
C PRO A 67 4.93 -2.70 7.15
N GLU A 68 6.22 -2.96 7.41
CA GLU A 68 7.10 -2.03 8.11
C GLU A 68 7.32 -0.75 7.32
N THR A 69 7.43 -0.85 5.99
CA THR A 69 7.57 0.33 5.13
C THR A 69 6.29 1.17 5.18
N LEU A 70 5.13 0.52 5.04
CA LEU A 70 3.83 1.18 5.13
C LEU A 70 3.65 1.86 6.50
N PHE A 71 4.06 1.20 7.58
CA PHE A 71 3.92 1.71 8.94
C PHE A 71 4.88 2.86 9.24
N ILE A 72 6.16 2.74 8.88
CA ILE A 72 7.20 3.74 9.22
C ILE A 72 7.06 5.00 8.36
N LYS A 73 6.72 4.85 7.07
CA LYS A 73 6.64 5.98 6.12
C LYS A 73 5.23 6.56 5.99
N GLY A 74 4.21 5.81 6.41
CA GLY A 74 2.84 6.31 6.46
C GLY A 74 2.63 7.36 7.55
N THR A 75 1.70 8.28 7.30
CA THR A 75 1.24 9.27 8.28
C THR A 75 -0.05 8.81 8.94
N PRO A 76 -0.33 9.17 10.21
CA PRO A 76 -1.60 8.85 10.86
C PRO A 76 -2.82 9.25 10.01
N ALA A 77 -3.88 8.43 10.08
CA ALA A 77 -5.13 8.69 9.37
C ALA A 77 -6.02 9.75 10.01
#